data_AF-A0AAN5MFL8-F1
#
_entry.id   AF-A0AAN5MFL8-F1
#
_cell.length_a   1.000
_cell.length_b   1.000
_cell.length_c   1.000
_cell.angle_alpha   90.00
_cell.angle_beta   90.00
_cell.angle_gamma   90.00
#
_symmetry.space_group_name_H-M   'P 1'
#
loop_
_entity.id
_entity.type
_entity.pdbx_description
1 polymer ?
#
loop_
_entity_poly.entity_id
_entity_poly.type
_entity_poly.pdbx_seq_one_letter_code
_entity_poly.pdbx_strand_id
1 'polypeptide(L)'
;MVIYFFIVHKNKSTSGQARYLTHRCRCKGRGKVYDEEQSELQGAPVFKDCPKCSGRGYKRVPSSVAYQAIKHLVPNLNERTWRRNWKPFYEGLKGKCHIEESHAESWFEQLTR
;
A
#
# COMPACT_ATOMS: atom_id res chain seq x y z
N MET A 1 -5.24 6.52 -3.19
CA MET A 1 -4.86 5.20 -3.79
C MET A 1 -4.69 5.19 -5.32
N VAL A 2 -5.34 6.06 -6.10
CA VAL A 2 -5.27 6.02 -7.59
C VAL A 2 -3.86 6.31 -8.15
N ILE A 3 -3.10 7.20 -7.50
CA ILE A 3 -1.73 7.56 -7.92
C ILE A 3 -0.73 6.40 -7.68
N TYR A 4 -0.92 5.63 -6.60
CA TYR A 4 -0.11 4.44 -6.29
C TYR A 4 -0.33 3.31 -7.30
N PHE A 5 -1.53 3.23 -7.87
CA PHE A 5 -1.90 2.19 -8.83
C PHE A 5 -1.13 2.35 -10.15
N PHE A 6 -0.93 3.58 -10.61
CA PHE A 6 -0.22 3.87 -11.86
C PHE A 6 1.28 3.55 -11.82
N ILE A 7 1.95 3.82 -10.70
CA ILE A 7 3.40 3.54 -10.56
C ILE A 7 3.67 2.02 -10.55
N VAL A 8 2.75 1.23 -9.98
CA VAL A 8 2.95 -0.19 -9.72
C VAL A 8 2.57 -1.08 -10.91
N HIS A 9 1.61 -0.67 -11.74
CA HIS A 9 1.10 -1.53 -12.82
C HIS A 9 1.99 -1.62 -14.08
N LYS A 10 3.02 -0.78 -14.24
CA LYS A 10 3.92 -0.80 -15.42
C LYS A 10 5.20 -1.63 -15.28
N ASN A 11 5.53 -2.20 -14.12
CA ASN A 11 6.69 -3.07 -13.95
C ASN A 11 6.28 -4.55 -13.90
N LYS A 12 6.08 -5.17 -15.07
CA LYS A 12 6.00 -6.63 -15.17
C LYS A 12 7.03 -7.12 -16.18
N SER A 13 8.15 -7.63 -15.68
CA SER A 13 8.99 -8.59 -16.39
C SER A 13 8.35 -9.98 -16.26
N THR A 14 8.06 -10.58 -17.41
CA THR A 14 7.49 -11.92 -17.58
C THR A 14 8.54 -13.00 -17.35
N SER A 15 8.27 -13.95 -16.44
CA SER A 15 8.82 -15.31 -16.55
C SER A 15 7.93 -16.28 -15.76
N GLY A 16 7.51 -17.35 -16.45
CA GLY A 16 7.08 -18.66 -15.94
C GLY A 16 6.10 -18.72 -14.76
N GLN A 17 4.86 -19.18 -15.04
CA GLN A 17 3.82 -19.53 -14.07
C GLN A 17 3.22 -18.32 -13.32
N ALA A 18 2.40 -17.54 -14.03
CA ALA A 18 1.84 -16.28 -13.56
C ALA A 18 0.74 -16.46 -12.50
N ARG A 19 1.12 -16.85 -11.27
CA ARG A 19 0.39 -16.40 -10.08
C ARG A 19 0.50 -14.88 -10.11
N TYR A 20 -0.56 -14.19 -10.51
CA TYR A 20 -0.60 -12.73 -10.50
C TYR A 20 -0.19 -12.28 -9.08
N LEU A 21 1.05 -11.83 -8.92
CA LEU A 21 1.55 -11.33 -7.63
C LEU A 21 0.80 -10.02 -7.40
N THR A 22 -0.38 -10.12 -6.81
CA THR A 22 -1.16 -8.96 -6.42
C THR A 22 -0.35 -8.22 -5.36
N HIS A 23 -0.09 -6.93 -5.57
CA HIS A 23 0.48 -6.06 -4.52
C HIS A 23 -0.42 -6.00 -3.28
N ARG A 24 -1.69 -6.36 -3.46
CA ARG A 24 -2.70 -6.55 -2.43
C ARG A 24 -2.48 -7.87 -1.68
N CYS A 25 -2.58 -7.82 -0.36
CA CYS A 25 -2.63 -8.99 0.51
C CYS A 25 -3.90 -9.80 0.25
N ARG A 26 -3.89 -11.09 0.63
CA ARG A 26 -5.04 -11.99 0.51
C ARG A 26 -6.25 -11.57 1.37
N CYS A 27 -6.08 -10.63 2.31
CA CYS A 27 -7.20 -9.94 2.99
C CYS A 27 -7.95 -8.94 2.08
N LYS A 28 -7.77 -9.02 0.75
CA LYS A 28 -8.32 -8.12 -0.26
C LYS A 28 -7.90 -6.65 -0.08
N GLY A 29 -6.79 -6.41 0.61
CA GLY A 29 -6.25 -5.07 0.83
C GLY A 29 -6.80 -4.36 2.06
N ARG A 30 -7.71 -5.00 2.81
CA ARG A 30 -8.37 -4.37 3.95
C ARG A 30 -7.48 -4.13 5.16
N GLY A 31 -6.33 -4.79 5.24
CA GLY A 31 -5.49 -4.76 6.44
C GLY A 31 -6.06 -5.54 7.62
N LYS A 32 -7.39 -5.68 7.72
CA LYS A 32 -8.12 -6.37 8.79
C LYS A 32 -8.73 -7.72 8.34
N VAL A 33 -8.94 -8.63 9.29
CA VAL A 33 -9.64 -9.91 9.17
C VAL A 33 -10.64 -10.08 10.31
N TYR A 34 -11.68 -10.87 10.10
CA TYR A 34 -12.70 -11.13 11.12
C TYR A 34 -12.07 -11.83 12.33
N ASP A 35 -12.45 -11.39 13.53
CA ASP A 35 -12.01 -12.00 14.77
C ASP A 35 -13.14 -12.83 15.36
N GLU A 36 -13.17 -14.12 15.06
CA GLU A 36 -14.24 -15.05 15.43
C GLU A 36 -14.46 -15.07 16.95
N GLU A 37 -13.39 -15.27 17.72
CA GLU A 37 -13.44 -15.34 19.19
C GLU A 37 -13.99 -14.06 19.82
N GLN A 38 -13.46 -12.89 19.43
CA GLN A 38 -13.95 -11.62 19.98
C GLN A 38 -15.36 -11.28 19.51
N SER A 39 -15.73 -11.69 18.30
CA SER A 39 -17.07 -11.44 17.78
C SER A 39 -18.13 -12.28 18.49
N GLU A 40 -17.81 -13.54 18.79
CA GLU A 40 -18.67 -14.42 19.58
C GLU A 40 -18.85 -13.91 21.00
N LEU A 41 -17.76 -13.47 21.65
CA LEU A 41 -17.80 -12.91 23.01
C LEU A 41 -18.64 -11.62 23.09
N GLN A 42 -18.59 -10.75 22.08
CA GLN A 42 -19.28 -9.47 22.08
C GLN A 42 -20.67 -9.53 21.43
N GLY A 43 -21.01 -10.63 20.75
CA GLY A 43 -22.24 -10.75 19.95
C GLY A 43 -22.31 -9.79 18.76
N ALA A 44 -21.17 -9.20 18.37
CA ALA A 44 -21.08 -8.19 17.32
C ALA A 44 -19.82 -8.41 16.46
N PRO A 45 -19.81 -8.05 15.16
CA PRO A 45 -18.63 -8.24 14.32
C PRO A 45 -17.41 -7.44 14.77
N VAL A 46 -16.37 -8.14 15.23
CA VAL A 46 -15.07 -7.59 15.60
C VAL A 46 -14.04 -7.98 14.53
N PHE A 47 -13.14 -7.05 14.20
CA PHE A 47 -12.06 -7.27 13.24
C PHE A 47 -10.71 -7.02 13.90
N LYS A 48 -9.74 -7.89 13.61
CA LYS A 48 -8.34 -7.77 14.02
C LYS A 48 -7.42 -7.53 12.84
N ASP A 49 -6.19 -7.12 13.12
CA ASP A 49 -5.18 -6.97 12.09
C ASP A 49 -4.90 -8.29 11.37
N CYS A 50 -4.79 -8.22 10.05
CA CYS A 50 -4.46 -9.37 9.23
C CYS A 50 -3.03 -9.84 9.54
N PRO A 51 -2.82 -11.07 10.05
CA PRO A 51 -1.50 -11.54 10.46
C PRO A 51 -0.52 -11.66 9.28
N LYS A 52 -1.05 -11.84 8.05
CA LYS A 52 -0.23 -11.99 6.84
C LYS A 52 0.40 -10.69 6.37
N CYS A 53 -0.29 -9.56 6.54
CA CYS A 53 0.25 -8.26 6.15
C CYS A 53 0.55 -7.35 7.34
N SER A 54 0.27 -7.78 8.57
CA SER A 54 0.43 -7.00 9.80
C SER A 54 -0.31 -5.67 9.69
N GLY A 55 -1.63 -5.73 9.43
CA GLY A 55 -2.47 -4.53 9.27
C GLY A 55 -2.30 -3.75 7.96
N ARG A 56 -1.22 -3.96 7.19
CA ARG A 56 -0.88 -3.07 6.04
C ARG A 56 -1.81 -3.16 4.83
N GLY A 57 -2.45 -4.30 4.58
CA GLY A 57 -3.29 -4.55 3.39
C GLY A 57 -2.54 -4.66 2.06
N TYR A 58 -1.48 -3.88 1.84
CA TYR A 58 -0.67 -3.84 0.61
C TYR A 58 0.82 -3.97 0.91
N LYS A 59 1.55 -4.53 -0.05
CA LYS A 59 3.03 -4.57 0.00
C LYS A 59 3.57 -3.15 -0.20
N ARG A 60 4.53 -2.75 0.64
CA ARG A 60 5.27 -1.49 0.46
C ARG A 60 6.01 -1.54 -0.88
N VAL A 61 5.87 -0.48 -1.66
CA VAL A 61 6.63 -0.30 -2.90
C VAL A 61 8.02 0.22 -2.52
N PRO A 62 9.10 -0.54 -2.80
CA PRO A 62 10.45 -0.08 -2.56
C PRO A 62 10.73 1.20 -3.36
N SER A 63 11.50 2.12 -2.78
CA SER A 63 11.90 3.37 -3.46
C SER A 63 12.64 3.11 -4.78
N SER A 64 13.35 1.98 -4.90
CA SER A 64 14.01 1.57 -6.15
C SER A 64 13.04 1.31 -7.30
N VAL A 65 11.84 0.76 -7.02
CA VAL A 65 10.82 0.54 -8.06
C VAL A 65 10.30 1.89 -8.58
N ALA A 66 10.08 2.84 -7.68
CA ALA A 66 9.71 4.20 -8.05
C ALA A 66 10.84 4.90 -8.84
N TYR A 67 12.10 4.72 -8.42
CA TYR A 67 13.26 5.25 -9.16
C TYR A 67 13.29 4.74 -10.60
N GLN A 68 13.17 3.43 -10.82
CA GLN A 68 13.19 2.86 -12.17
C GLN A 68 12.05 3.40 -13.03
N ALA A 69 10.83 3.48 -12.47
CA ALA A 69 9.70 4.06 -13.18
C ALA A 69 9.93 5.53 -13.57
N ILE A 70 10.49 6.34 -12.68
CA ILE A 70 10.77 7.76 -12.93
C ILE A 70 11.96 7.94 -13.88
N LYS A 71 12.97 7.07 -13.82
CA LYS A 71 14.11 7.11 -14.74
C LYS A 71 13.69 6.95 -16.20
N HIS A 72 12.62 6.19 -16.48
CA HIS A 72 12.06 6.11 -17.83
C HIS A 72 11.47 7.44 -18.32
N LEU A 73 10.99 8.30 -17.41
CA LEU A 73 10.45 9.63 -17.73
C LEU A 73 11.53 10.72 -17.71
N VAL A 74 12.56 10.55 -16.87
CA VAL A 74 13.68 11.47 -16.69
C VAL A 74 14.99 10.68 -16.85
N PRO A 75 15.45 10.41 -18.08
CA PRO A 75 16.59 9.50 -18.34
C PRO A 75 17.91 9.95 -17.70
N ASN A 76 18.11 11.26 -17.57
CA ASN A 76 19.32 11.86 -16.98
C ASN A 76 19.33 11.84 -15.44
N LEU A 77 18.28 11.31 -14.80
CA LEU A 77 18.20 11.19 -13.34
C LEU A 77 19.10 10.05 -12.85
N ASN A 78 20.25 10.43 -12.28
CA ASN A 78 21.15 9.48 -11.64
C ASN A 78 20.67 9.07 -10.23
N GLU A 79 21.14 7.92 -9.76
CA GLU A 79 20.71 7.34 -8.48
C GLU A 79 21.15 8.17 -7.26
N ARG A 80 22.29 8.87 -7.35
CA ARG A 80 22.77 9.74 -6.27
C ARG A 80 21.81 10.92 -6.05
N THR A 81 21.39 11.58 -7.12
CA THR A 81 20.39 12.66 -7.09
C THR A 81 19.03 12.14 -6.63
N TRP A 82 18.63 10.94 -7.08
CA TRP A 82 17.42 10.29 -6.59
C TRP A 82 17.44 10.13 -5.06
N ARG A 83 18.47 9.47 -4.53
CA ARG A 83 18.57 9.17 -3.09
C ARG A 83 18.60 10.42 -2.22
N ARG A 84 19.27 11.49 -2.67
CA ARG A 84 19.48 12.71 -1.87
C ARG A 84 18.30 13.68 -1.95
N ASN A 85 17.73 13.88 -3.14
CA ASN A 85 16.80 14.99 -3.37
C ASN A 85 15.37 14.51 -3.64
N TRP A 86 15.20 13.42 -4.39
CA TRP A 86 13.87 12.98 -4.85
C TRP A 86 13.22 11.96 -3.91
N LYS A 87 14.02 11.05 -3.34
CA LYS A 87 13.52 10.03 -2.42
C LYS A 87 12.82 10.66 -1.21
N PRO A 88 13.36 11.68 -0.53
CA PRO A 88 12.65 12.33 0.58
C PRO A 88 11.27 12.88 0.16
N PHE A 89 11.20 13.52 -1.01
CA PHE A 89 9.94 14.02 -1.56
C PHE A 89 8.95 12.87 -1.85
N TYR A 90 9.39 11.79 -2.50
CA TYR A 90 8.59 10.60 -2.73
C TYR A 90 8.07 9.97 -1.43
N GLU A 91 8.92 9.84 -0.41
CA GLU A 91 8.51 9.34 0.91
C GLU A 91 7.48 10.28 1.57
N GLY A 92 7.64 11.60 1.44
CA GLY A 92 6.66 12.59 1.89
C GLY A 92 5.29 12.43 1.24
N LEU A 93 5.25 12.23 -0.08
CA LEU A 93 4.00 11.95 -0.81
C LEU A 93 3.32 10.67 -0.32
N LYS A 94 4.10 9.62 -0.03
CA LYS A 94 3.56 8.38 0.57
C LYS A 94 2.99 8.64 1.96
N GLY A 95 3.70 9.40 2.79
CA GLY A 95 3.23 9.78 4.12
C GLY A 95 1.90 10.53 4.07
N LYS A 96 1.78 11.51 3.18
CA LYS A 96 0.51 12.25 2.98
C LYS A 96 -0.64 11.34 2.57
N CYS A 97 -0.40 10.36 1.68
CA CYS A 97 -1.43 9.39 1.31
C CYS A 97 -1.94 8.59 2.51
N HIS A 98 -1.05 8.18 3.42
CA HIS A 98 -1.45 7.44 4.63
C HIS A 98 -2.24 8.32 5.61
N ILE A 99 -1.85 9.58 5.77
CA ILE A 99 -2.59 10.53 6.62
C ILE A 99 -4.02 10.70 6.11
N GLU A 100 -4.19 10.92 4.80
CA GLU A 100 -5.54 11.07 4.22
C GLU A 100 -6.36 9.78 4.28
N GLU A 101 -5.73 8.61 4.16
CA GLU A 101 -6.40 7.32 4.35
C GLU A 101 -6.91 7.16 5.79
N SER A 102 -6.09 7.51 6.78
CA SER A 102 -6.49 7.52 8.19
C SER A 102 -7.59 8.54 8.50
N HIS A 103 -7.54 9.73 7.90
CA HIS A 103 -8.64 10.69 8.01
C HIS A 103 -9.94 10.10 7.44
N ALA A 104 -9.90 9.54 6.24
CA ALA A 104 -11.07 8.94 5.60
C ALA A 104 -11.67 7.80 6.45
N GLU A 105 -10.84 6.95 7.06
CA GLU A 105 -11.31 5.90 7.96
C GLU A 105 -11.96 6.49 9.22
N SER A 106 -11.36 7.53 9.83
CA SER A 106 -11.97 8.21 10.99
C SER A 106 -13.32 8.85 10.66
N TRP A 107 -13.46 9.50 9.51
CA TRP A 107 -14.73 10.07 9.06
C TRP A 107 -15.79 8.99 8.81
N PHE A 108 -15.39 7.86 8.23
CA PHE A 108 -16.29 6.73 8.03
C PHE A 108 -16.79 6.17 9.37
N GLU A 109 -15.90 5.93 10.33
CA GLU A 109 -16.24 5.44 11.66
C GLU A 109 -17.20 6.38 12.41
N GLN A 110 -17.06 7.69 12.23
CA GLN A 110 -17.99 8.67 12.81
C GLN A 110 -19.40 8.56 12.22
N LEU A 111 -19.52 8.24 10.92
CA LEU A 111 -20.80 8.15 10.21
C LEU A 111 -21.50 6.80 10.37
N THR A 112 -20.75 5.73 10.60
CA THR A 112 -21.29 4.35 10.71
C THR A 112 -21.44 3.85 12.14
N ARG A 113 -21.28 4.73 13.12
CA ARG A 113 -21.58 4.46 14.52
C ARG A 113 -23.09 4.39 14.75
#